data_AF-A0A6L5YAY1-F1
#
_entry.id   AF-A0A6L5YAY1-F1
#
_cell.length_a   1.000
_cell.length_b   1.000
_cell.length_c   1.000
_cell.angle_alpha   90.00
_cell.angle_beta   90.00
_cell.angle_gamma   90.00
#
_symmetry.space_group_name_H-M   'P 1'
#
loop_
_entity.id
_entity.type
_entity.pdbx_description
1 polymer ?
#
loop_
_entity_poly.entity_id
_entity_poly.type
_entity_poly.pdbx_seq_one_letter_code
_entity_poly.pdbx_strand_id
1 'polypeptide(L)'
;MYEIADLFDMRSAVGAKLESMLLERGFTKASFCKAAGISRPTLDKLLSAGITNKTNYEKHIAKALESLKISADMFMGNSPNRFNQTRLLKQLLRVDEKQLAERTGVSTARLKEIEAGAEAEISELRDLAYALRTGVRSLLGTNYFPPQIARWEASLDRCSAGDELAENGFWGHVGILPSSSEKYLWYPITGTARSMVYGWIEHRYLVIPCMNNKVLWINTKNVDRIILLDDACDAPEACNWDQPVDYGETPSVVYESLRDYIDYSDSGEKVPEDVISQNLCEFLDSYVKKNEGTGDILSSEEAAVFYYAGGKIEQHHIDFDQEQSLSLEISLIYEFGDEASDERFLFFQDYDGTENFSNKDNVSIIELPLFNIEEAICKEQEEELAE
;
A
#
# COMPACT_ATOMS: atom_id res chain seq x y z
N MET A 1 10.71 -23.72 -6.41
CA MET A 1 10.85 -23.74 -7.89
C MET A 1 9.57 -23.13 -8.43
N TYR A 2 9.68 -22.08 -9.23
CA TYR A 2 8.50 -21.37 -9.74
C TYR A 2 7.92 -22.04 -10.99
N GLU A 3 6.59 -22.09 -11.03
CA GLU A 3 5.78 -22.57 -12.15
C GLU A 3 5.19 -21.40 -12.95
N ILE A 4 4.61 -21.71 -14.12
CA ILE A 4 4.00 -20.70 -15.00
C ILE A 4 2.90 -19.90 -14.31
N ALA A 5 2.13 -20.56 -13.42
CA ALA A 5 1.03 -19.93 -12.69
C ALA A 5 1.50 -18.82 -11.75
N ASP A 6 2.69 -18.98 -11.15
CA ASP A 6 3.27 -18.02 -10.19
C ASP A 6 3.68 -16.71 -10.87
N LEU A 7 3.97 -16.76 -12.18
CA LEU A 7 4.38 -15.58 -12.95
C LEU A 7 3.25 -14.56 -13.09
N PHE A 8 2.00 -14.92 -12.81
CA PHE A 8 0.86 -14.00 -12.93
C PHE A 8 0.93 -12.87 -11.89
N ASP A 9 1.32 -13.19 -10.66
CA ASP A 9 1.45 -12.21 -9.58
C ASP A 9 2.71 -11.35 -9.77
N MET A 10 3.71 -11.88 -10.49
CA MET A 10 4.93 -11.19 -10.92
C MET A 10 4.80 -10.47 -12.28
N ARG A 11 3.60 -10.37 -12.85
CA ARG A 11 3.39 -9.96 -14.27
C ARG A 11 4.02 -8.62 -14.64
N SER A 12 4.07 -7.68 -13.70
CA SER A 12 4.72 -6.38 -13.88
C SER A 12 6.22 -6.56 -14.17
N ALA A 13 6.94 -7.27 -13.28
CA ALA A 13 8.36 -7.55 -13.45
C ALA A 13 8.65 -8.49 -14.62
N VAL A 14 7.79 -9.49 -14.83
CA VAL A 14 7.89 -10.41 -15.98
C VAL A 14 7.83 -9.65 -17.30
N GLY A 15 6.91 -8.69 -17.45
CA GLY A 15 6.79 -7.88 -18.66
C GLY A 15 8.06 -7.09 -18.96
N ALA A 16 8.66 -6.49 -17.93
CA ALA A 16 9.92 -5.75 -18.02
C ALA A 16 11.12 -6.64 -18.35
N LYS A 17 11.26 -7.75 -17.65
CA LYS A 17 12.34 -8.69 -17.87
C LYS A 17 12.26 -9.34 -19.25
N LEU A 18 11.04 -9.64 -19.72
CA LEU A 18 10.81 -10.18 -21.05
C LEU A 18 11.22 -9.16 -22.12
N GLU A 19 10.89 -7.88 -21.94
CA GLU A 19 11.30 -6.82 -22.86
C GLU A 19 12.82 -6.70 -22.98
N SER A 20 13.54 -6.65 -21.85
CA SER A 20 15.00 -6.60 -21.82
C SER A 20 15.62 -7.82 -22.50
N MET A 21 15.11 -9.01 -22.22
CA MET A 21 15.61 -10.25 -22.82
C MET A 21 15.39 -10.33 -24.33
N LEU A 22 14.27 -9.81 -24.84
CA LEU A 22 14.03 -9.74 -26.28
C LEU A 22 15.06 -8.82 -26.95
N LEU A 23 15.36 -7.68 -26.34
CA LEU A 23 16.38 -6.74 -26.84
C LEU A 23 17.77 -7.37 -26.84
N GLU A 24 18.19 -7.99 -25.72
CA GLU A 24 19.49 -8.66 -25.58
C GLU A 24 19.69 -9.79 -26.60
N ARG A 25 18.63 -10.53 -26.91
CA ARG A 25 18.66 -11.61 -27.90
C ARG A 25 18.46 -11.12 -29.34
N GLY A 26 18.36 -9.81 -29.56
CA GLY A 26 18.21 -9.21 -30.89
C GLY A 26 16.85 -9.48 -31.55
N PHE A 27 15.82 -9.79 -30.77
CA PHE A 27 14.47 -9.97 -31.29
C PHE A 27 13.80 -8.61 -31.54
N THR A 28 13.15 -8.49 -32.69
CA THR A 28 12.09 -7.49 -32.88
C THR A 28 10.77 -8.06 -32.39
N LYS A 29 9.82 -7.20 -32.00
CA LYS A 29 8.45 -7.66 -31.64
C LYS A 29 7.85 -8.54 -32.73
N ALA A 30 8.04 -8.19 -34.01
CA ALA A 30 7.52 -8.95 -35.14
C ALA A 30 8.17 -10.33 -35.30
N SER A 31 9.50 -10.41 -35.20
CA SER A 31 10.22 -11.68 -35.32
C SER A 31 9.92 -12.61 -34.13
N PHE A 32 9.78 -12.05 -32.93
CA PHE A 32 9.40 -12.83 -31.75
C PHE A 32 7.96 -13.35 -31.83
N CYS A 33 6.99 -12.51 -32.22
CA CYS A 33 5.60 -12.93 -32.39
C CYS A 33 5.48 -14.13 -33.35
N LYS A 34 6.25 -14.11 -34.45
CA LYS A 34 6.30 -15.22 -35.41
C LYS A 34 6.90 -16.49 -34.79
N ALA A 35 7.96 -16.35 -33.99
CA ALA A 35 8.62 -17.48 -33.34
C ALA A 35 7.74 -18.12 -32.24
N ALA A 36 7.11 -17.30 -31.40
CA ALA A 36 6.29 -17.74 -30.28
C ALA A 36 4.83 -18.09 -30.67
N GLY A 37 4.41 -17.81 -31.89
CA GLY A 37 3.03 -18.08 -32.33
C GLY A 37 2.00 -17.28 -31.54
N ILE A 38 2.31 -16.02 -31.23
CA ILE A 38 1.43 -15.06 -30.55
C ILE A 38 1.23 -13.82 -31.42
N SER A 39 0.10 -13.13 -31.23
CA SER A 39 -0.18 -11.89 -31.94
C SER A 39 0.64 -10.73 -31.36
N ARG A 40 0.93 -9.70 -32.17
CA ARG A 40 1.60 -8.48 -31.68
C ARG A 40 0.82 -7.77 -30.56
N PRO A 41 -0.51 -7.57 -30.66
CA PRO A 41 -1.30 -7.07 -29.54
C PRO A 41 -1.19 -7.91 -28.27
N THR A 42 -1.07 -9.23 -28.38
CA THR A 42 -0.87 -10.11 -27.22
C THR A 42 0.49 -9.90 -26.58
N LEU A 43 1.56 -9.81 -27.40
CA LEU A 43 2.89 -9.51 -26.89
C LEU A 43 2.93 -8.14 -26.20
N ASP A 44 2.34 -7.12 -26.82
CA ASP A 44 2.30 -5.78 -26.22
C ASP A 44 1.60 -5.79 -24.85
N LYS A 45 0.50 -6.54 -24.70
CA LYS A 45 -0.15 -6.73 -23.39
C LYS A 45 0.68 -7.53 -22.38
N LEU A 46 1.47 -8.52 -22.81
CA LEU A 46 2.40 -9.22 -21.91
C LEU A 46 3.49 -8.28 -21.39
N LEU A 47 4.13 -7.53 -22.30
CA LEU A 47 5.21 -6.59 -21.94
C LEU A 47 4.71 -5.44 -21.05
N SER A 48 3.45 -5.06 -21.23
CA SER A 48 2.80 -4.01 -20.45
C SER A 48 2.13 -4.51 -19.17
N ALA A 49 2.15 -5.81 -18.85
CA ALA A 49 1.36 -6.40 -17.76
C ALA A 49 -0.16 -6.20 -17.87
N GLY A 50 -0.68 -5.91 -19.07
CA GLY A 50 -2.09 -5.61 -19.35
C GLY A 50 -2.99 -6.84 -19.57
N ILE A 51 -2.56 -8.04 -19.18
CA ILE A 51 -3.40 -9.25 -19.20
C ILE A 51 -3.86 -9.52 -17.77
N THR A 52 -5.12 -9.24 -17.47
CA THR A 52 -5.73 -9.40 -16.12
C THR A 52 -6.34 -10.79 -15.89
N ASN A 53 -6.60 -11.56 -16.95
CA ASN A 53 -7.12 -12.92 -16.80
C ASN A 53 -5.97 -13.93 -16.67
N LYS A 54 -5.86 -14.58 -15.51
CA LYS A 54 -4.82 -15.57 -15.19
C LYS A 54 -4.67 -16.67 -16.23
N THR A 55 -5.76 -17.33 -16.63
CA THR A 55 -5.73 -18.39 -17.65
C THR A 55 -5.20 -17.91 -19.00
N ASN A 56 -5.60 -16.72 -19.45
CA ASN A 56 -5.09 -16.13 -20.69
C ASN A 56 -3.62 -15.74 -20.56
N TYR A 57 -3.20 -15.22 -19.40
CA TYR A 57 -1.81 -14.90 -19.13
C TYR A 57 -0.94 -16.15 -19.20
N GLU A 58 -1.26 -17.19 -18.43
CA GLU A 58 -0.53 -18.46 -18.39
C GLU A 58 -0.33 -19.05 -19.79
N LYS A 59 -1.40 -19.10 -20.58
CA LYS A 59 -1.37 -19.59 -21.97
C LYS A 59 -0.37 -18.82 -22.83
N HIS A 60 -0.31 -17.50 -22.70
CA HIS A 60 0.50 -16.65 -23.56
C HIS A 60 1.95 -16.54 -23.08
N ILE A 61 2.19 -16.48 -21.77
CA ILE A 61 3.54 -16.47 -21.21
C ILE A 61 4.23 -17.83 -21.41
N ALA A 62 3.51 -18.95 -21.31
CA ALA A 62 4.06 -20.28 -21.60
C ALA A 62 4.63 -20.37 -23.01
N LYS A 63 3.91 -19.86 -24.02
CA LYS A 63 4.39 -19.80 -25.42
C LYS A 63 5.62 -18.92 -25.58
N ALA A 64 5.65 -17.77 -24.89
CA ALA A 64 6.79 -16.86 -24.94
C ALA A 64 8.05 -17.53 -24.36
N LEU A 65 7.92 -18.15 -23.18
CA LEU A 65 9.02 -18.84 -22.51
C LEU A 65 9.48 -20.09 -23.27
N GLU A 66 8.56 -20.87 -23.85
CA GLU A 66 8.89 -22.01 -24.73
C GLU A 66 9.72 -21.56 -25.94
N SER A 67 9.32 -20.46 -26.60
CA SER A 67 10.07 -19.88 -27.72
C SER A 67 11.46 -19.39 -27.31
N LEU A 68 11.63 -18.94 -26.06
CA LEU A 68 12.92 -18.53 -25.51
C LEU A 68 13.73 -19.71 -24.95
N LYS A 69 13.11 -20.88 -24.80
CA LYS A 69 13.69 -22.10 -24.19
C LYS A 69 14.15 -21.86 -22.75
N ILE A 70 13.31 -21.21 -21.94
CA ILE A 70 13.57 -20.90 -20.53
C ILE A 70 12.37 -21.37 -19.70
N SER A 71 12.60 -21.91 -18.50
CA SER A 71 11.54 -22.23 -17.54
C SER A 71 11.13 -20.98 -16.74
N ALA A 72 9.98 -21.02 -16.07
CA ALA A 72 9.55 -19.95 -15.16
C ALA A 72 10.60 -19.67 -14.06
N ASP A 73 11.14 -20.73 -13.44
CA ASP A 73 12.17 -20.63 -12.41
C ASP A 73 13.47 -19.95 -12.90
N MET A 74 14.09 -20.43 -13.99
CA MET A 74 15.22 -19.73 -14.63
C MET A 74 14.92 -18.28 -15.01
N PHE A 75 13.65 -17.95 -15.29
CA PHE A 75 13.27 -16.61 -15.70
C PHE A 75 13.16 -15.64 -14.51
N MET A 76 12.51 -16.01 -13.39
CA MET A 76 12.27 -15.11 -12.24
C MET A 76 12.91 -15.53 -10.91
N GLY A 77 13.42 -16.76 -10.80
CA GLY A 77 13.89 -17.34 -9.53
C GLY A 77 14.97 -16.53 -8.83
N ASN A 78 15.85 -15.88 -9.60
CA ASN A 78 16.94 -15.04 -9.08
C ASN A 78 16.64 -13.54 -9.10
N SER A 79 15.40 -13.11 -9.37
CA SER A 79 15.04 -11.69 -9.27
C SER A 79 14.76 -11.34 -7.80
N PRO A 80 15.54 -10.43 -7.17
CA PRO A 80 15.29 -10.01 -5.78
C PRO A 80 13.90 -9.42 -5.62
N ASN A 81 13.53 -8.48 -6.50
CA ASN A 81 12.27 -7.75 -6.46
C ASN A 81 11.26 -8.30 -7.47
N ARG A 82 11.04 -9.62 -7.43
CA ARG A 82 10.22 -10.34 -8.43
C ARG A 82 8.75 -9.90 -8.50
N PHE A 83 8.22 -9.30 -7.43
CA PHE A 83 6.85 -8.78 -7.35
C PHE A 83 6.76 -7.27 -7.64
N ASN A 84 7.85 -6.64 -8.10
CA ASN A 84 7.89 -5.20 -8.38
C ASN A 84 6.75 -4.75 -9.32
N GLN A 85 6.03 -3.72 -8.88
CA GLN A 85 4.85 -3.15 -9.52
C GLN A 85 5.12 -1.79 -10.21
N THR A 86 6.38 -1.32 -10.24
CA THR A 86 6.76 0.00 -10.80
C THR A 86 6.20 0.20 -12.20
N ARG A 87 6.33 -0.80 -13.07
CA ARG A 87 5.85 -0.74 -14.45
C ARG A 87 4.33 -0.62 -14.54
N LEU A 88 3.62 -1.41 -13.74
CA LEU A 88 2.16 -1.42 -13.71
C LEU A 88 1.62 -0.07 -13.22
N LEU A 89 2.17 0.45 -12.13
CA LEU A 89 1.82 1.76 -11.56
C LEU A 89 2.14 2.91 -12.52
N LYS A 90 3.31 2.90 -13.16
CA LYS A 90 3.71 3.89 -14.17
C LYS A 90 2.69 3.97 -15.31
N GLN A 91 2.24 2.83 -15.82
CA GLN A 91 1.25 2.80 -16.90
C GLN A 91 -0.14 3.25 -16.45
N LEU A 92 -0.56 2.83 -15.26
CA LEU A 92 -1.84 3.21 -14.68
C LEU A 92 -1.96 4.72 -14.50
N LEU A 93 -0.92 5.32 -13.92
CA LEU A 93 -0.81 6.75 -13.68
C LEU A 93 -0.43 7.54 -14.93
N ARG A 94 -0.23 6.85 -16.06
CA ARG A 94 0.19 7.43 -17.36
C ARG A 94 1.44 8.30 -17.24
N VAL A 95 2.35 7.90 -16.36
CA VAL A 95 3.63 8.59 -16.19
C VAL A 95 4.57 8.12 -17.28
N ASP A 96 5.11 9.06 -18.05
CA ASP A 96 6.10 8.74 -19.08
C ASP A 96 7.44 8.30 -18.44
N GLU A 97 8.15 7.38 -19.09
CA GLU A 97 9.42 6.85 -18.59
C GLU A 97 10.48 7.94 -18.38
N LYS A 98 10.56 8.92 -19.29
CA LYS A 98 11.53 10.02 -19.15
C LYS A 98 11.12 10.97 -18.05
N GLN A 99 9.82 11.26 -17.93
CA GLN A 99 9.31 12.11 -16.85
C GLN A 99 9.57 11.46 -15.48
N LEU A 100 9.37 10.14 -15.35
CA LEU A 100 9.65 9.43 -14.11
C LEU A 100 11.15 9.47 -13.77
N ALA A 101 12.01 9.21 -14.76
CA ALA A 101 13.45 9.31 -14.59
C ALA A 101 13.91 10.72 -14.19
N GLU A 102 13.36 11.76 -14.81
CA GLU A 102 13.67 13.16 -14.48
C GLU A 102 13.21 13.54 -13.06
N ARG A 103 12.03 13.08 -12.62
CA ARG A 103 11.48 13.38 -11.29
C ARG A 103 12.22 12.68 -10.16
N THR A 104 12.67 11.46 -10.40
CA THR A 104 13.30 10.60 -9.38
C THR A 104 14.82 10.66 -9.41
N GLY A 105 15.43 11.21 -10.47
CA GLY A 105 16.88 11.13 -10.68
C GLY A 105 17.38 9.73 -11.10
N VAL A 106 16.50 8.73 -11.13
CA VAL A 106 16.83 7.36 -11.57
C VAL A 106 16.91 7.30 -13.08
N SER A 107 18.06 6.91 -13.64
CA SER A 107 18.23 6.86 -15.10
C SER A 107 17.24 5.91 -15.78
N THR A 108 16.86 6.18 -17.03
CA THR A 108 15.94 5.30 -17.79
C THR A 108 16.43 3.85 -17.94
N ALA A 109 17.76 3.65 -18.01
CA ALA A 109 18.34 2.31 -18.04
C ALA A 109 18.14 1.61 -16.69
N ARG A 110 18.46 2.30 -15.60
CA ARG A 110 18.30 1.81 -14.23
C ARG A 110 16.83 1.53 -13.89
N LEU A 111 15.91 2.40 -14.30
CA LEU A 111 14.48 2.21 -14.13
C LEU A 111 14.01 0.89 -14.78
N LYS A 112 14.53 0.51 -15.95
CA LYS A 112 14.19 -0.76 -16.61
C LYS A 112 14.73 -1.98 -15.86
N GLU A 113 15.88 -1.86 -15.23
CA GLU A 113 16.43 -2.91 -14.37
C GLU A 113 15.54 -3.11 -13.14
N ILE A 114 15.18 -2.01 -12.47
CA ILE A 114 14.28 -2.02 -11.30
C ILE A 114 12.92 -2.61 -11.68
N GLU A 115 12.32 -2.14 -12.79
CA GLU A 115 11.07 -2.70 -13.30
C GLU A 115 11.19 -4.20 -13.62
N ALA A 116 12.36 -4.71 -14.03
CA ALA A 116 12.62 -6.13 -14.28
C ALA A 116 12.90 -6.95 -13.01
N GLY A 117 12.75 -6.33 -11.83
CA GLY A 117 12.92 -6.94 -10.52
C GLY A 117 14.37 -7.02 -10.05
N ALA A 118 15.25 -6.14 -10.55
CA ALA A 118 16.59 -5.98 -9.99
C ALA A 118 16.53 -5.40 -8.55
N GLU A 119 17.59 -5.64 -7.79
CA GLU A 119 17.82 -4.97 -6.50
C GLU A 119 17.96 -3.45 -6.71
N ALA A 120 17.43 -2.68 -5.76
CA ALA A 120 17.37 -1.22 -5.79
C ALA A 120 17.75 -0.66 -4.42
N GLU A 121 18.40 0.51 -4.41
CA GLU A 121 18.66 1.24 -3.17
C GLU A 121 17.33 1.74 -2.57
N ILE A 122 17.25 1.88 -1.25
CA ILE A 122 16.00 2.30 -0.60
C ILE A 122 15.63 3.74 -1.00
N SER A 123 16.59 4.63 -1.22
CA SER A 123 16.31 5.97 -1.75
C SER A 123 15.73 5.93 -3.17
N GLU A 124 16.24 5.07 -4.07
CA GLU A 124 15.66 4.86 -5.41
C GLU A 124 14.20 4.40 -5.30
N LEU A 125 13.91 3.45 -4.40
CA LEU A 125 12.57 2.93 -4.17
C LEU A 125 11.63 3.99 -3.58
N ARG A 126 12.11 4.79 -2.63
CA ARG A 126 11.32 5.86 -1.99
C ARG A 126 10.97 6.96 -2.99
N ASP A 127 11.92 7.38 -3.83
CA ASP A 127 11.66 8.37 -4.89
C ASP A 127 10.64 7.85 -5.92
N LEU A 128 10.79 6.58 -6.34
CA LEU A 128 9.83 5.93 -7.24
C LEU A 128 8.45 5.82 -6.60
N ALA A 129 8.36 5.40 -5.33
CA ALA A 129 7.11 5.28 -4.60
C ALA A 129 6.42 6.65 -4.45
N TYR A 130 7.19 7.71 -4.17
CA TYR A 130 6.68 9.07 -4.08
C TYR A 130 6.12 9.55 -5.44
N ALA A 131 6.91 9.38 -6.50
CA ALA A 131 6.50 9.76 -7.85
C ALA A 131 5.30 8.95 -8.38
N LEU A 132 5.13 7.72 -7.89
CA LEU A 132 4.01 6.82 -8.20
C LEU A 132 2.92 6.81 -7.11
N ARG A 133 2.95 7.78 -6.19
CA ARG A 133 1.87 8.07 -5.22
C ARG A 133 1.53 6.90 -4.31
N THR A 134 2.51 6.11 -3.90
CA THR A 134 2.29 4.92 -3.07
C THR A 134 3.43 4.72 -2.06
N GLY A 135 3.49 3.53 -1.45
CA GLY A 135 4.51 3.09 -0.50
C GLY A 135 5.56 2.16 -1.13
N VAL A 136 6.69 1.96 -0.46
CA VAL A 136 7.77 1.09 -0.93
C VAL A 136 7.31 -0.37 -0.99
N ARG A 137 6.62 -0.89 0.03
CA ARG A 137 6.07 -2.26 0.00
C ARG A 137 5.08 -2.45 -1.15
N SER A 138 4.20 -1.48 -1.38
CA SER A 138 3.28 -1.47 -2.51
C SER A 138 3.99 -1.46 -3.86
N LEU A 139 5.10 -0.73 -3.97
CA LEU A 139 5.95 -0.71 -5.17
C LEU A 139 6.64 -2.07 -5.40
N LEU A 140 7.03 -2.75 -4.33
CA LEU A 140 7.68 -4.06 -4.38
C LEU A 140 6.69 -5.23 -4.47
N GLY A 141 5.39 -4.99 -4.25
CA GLY A 141 4.36 -6.03 -4.20
C GLY A 141 4.48 -6.93 -2.96
N THR A 142 4.97 -6.38 -1.86
CA THR A 142 5.21 -7.06 -0.56
C THR A 142 4.39 -6.46 0.58
N ASN A 143 3.39 -5.63 0.24
CA ASN A 143 2.41 -5.06 1.16
C ASN A 143 1.41 -6.13 1.62
N TYR A 144 0.92 -6.00 2.85
CA TYR A 144 -0.12 -6.85 3.41
C TYR A 144 -1.51 -6.34 3.01
N PHE A 145 -1.76 -5.04 3.24
CA PHE A 145 -3.00 -4.39 2.82
C PHE A 145 -2.91 -4.00 1.34
N PRO A 146 -4.03 -3.99 0.60
CA PRO A 146 -4.07 -3.53 -0.79
C PRO A 146 -3.40 -2.16 -0.95
N PRO A 147 -2.66 -1.94 -2.05
CA PRO A 147 -1.94 -0.70 -2.27
C PRO A 147 -2.82 0.54 -2.08
N GLN A 148 -2.31 1.53 -1.37
CA GLN A 148 -2.97 2.83 -1.22
C GLN A 148 -2.32 3.79 -2.22
N ILE A 149 -3.06 4.17 -3.27
CA ILE A 149 -2.58 5.14 -4.26
C ILE A 149 -3.16 6.50 -3.92
N ALA A 150 -2.31 7.39 -3.40
CA ALA A 150 -2.69 8.72 -2.96
C ALA A 150 -3.33 9.54 -4.09
N ARG A 151 -4.36 10.32 -3.73
CA ARG A 151 -5.10 11.22 -4.62
C ARG A 151 -4.12 12.15 -5.34
N TRP A 152 -4.37 12.39 -6.63
CA TRP A 152 -3.63 13.35 -7.45
C TRP A 152 -4.60 14.43 -7.96
N GLU A 153 -4.24 15.70 -7.83
CA GLU A 153 -5.11 16.81 -8.25
C GLU A 153 -5.45 16.74 -9.76
N ALA A 154 -6.76 16.75 -10.02
CA ALA A 154 -7.46 17.06 -11.27
C ALA A 154 -6.83 16.59 -12.60
N SER A 155 -7.07 15.33 -13.01
CA SER A 155 -7.31 14.97 -14.44
C SER A 155 -7.33 13.47 -14.79
N LEU A 156 -7.10 12.55 -13.85
CA LEU A 156 -7.36 11.12 -14.09
C LEU A 156 -8.71 10.75 -13.51
N ASP A 157 -9.77 11.10 -14.26
CA ASP A 157 -11.09 10.50 -14.10
C ASP A 157 -10.94 8.98 -13.97
N ARG A 158 -11.65 8.39 -12.99
CA ARG A 158 -11.79 6.94 -12.76
C ARG A 158 -12.10 6.12 -14.02
N CYS A 159 -12.51 6.78 -15.11
CA CYS A 159 -12.99 6.17 -16.33
C CYS A 159 -11.91 5.58 -17.26
N SER A 160 -10.62 5.55 -16.90
CA SER A 160 -9.62 5.02 -17.86
C SER A 160 -8.36 4.37 -17.29
N ALA A 161 -8.36 4.08 -15.99
CA ALA A 161 -7.45 3.15 -15.33
C ALA A 161 -8.09 1.76 -15.37
N GLY A 162 -7.33 0.70 -15.66
CA GLY A 162 -7.86 -0.67 -15.65
C GLY A 162 -8.44 -1.03 -14.28
N ASP A 163 -9.53 -1.81 -14.28
CA ASP A 163 -10.43 -2.01 -13.14
C ASP A 163 -9.73 -2.33 -11.79
N GLU A 164 -8.66 -3.13 -11.77
CA GLU A 164 -8.04 -3.62 -10.51
C GLU A 164 -7.28 -2.58 -9.67
N LEU A 165 -6.62 -1.58 -10.27
CA LEU A 165 -5.91 -0.54 -9.50
C LEU A 165 -6.66 0.78 -9.41
N ALA A 166 -7.70 0.97 -10.24
CA ALA A 166 -8.68 2.04 -10.01
C ALA A 166 -9.38 1.83 -8.66
N GLU A 167 -9.55 0.57 -8.23
CA GLU A 167 -10.06 0.22 -6.91
C GLU A 167 -9.08 0.57 -5.77
N ASN A 168 -7.78 0.70 -6.05
CA ASN A 168 -6.74 1.03 -5.05
C ASN A 168 -6.45 2.53 -4.93
N GLY A 169 -7.10 3.37 -5.75
CA GLY A 169 -7.04 4.82 -5.65
C GLY A 169 -8.16 5.40 -4.78
N PHE A 170 -8.13 6.73 -4.59
CA PHE A 170 -9.13 7.46 -3.81
C PHE A 170 -10.56 7.27 -4.33
N TRP A 171 -11.41 6.60 -3.52
CA TRP A 171 -12.83 6.41 -3.80
C TRP A 171 -13.71 7.47 -3.13
N GLY A 172 -13.31 7.96 -1.97
CA GLY A 172 -14.12 8.84 -1.15
C GLY A 172 -13.84 8.54 0.31
N HIS A 173 -14.87 8.55 1.13
CA HIS A 173 -14.70 8.47 2.58
C HIS A 173 -15.62 7.47 3.25
N VAL A 174 -15.13 6.93 4.37
CA VAL A 174 -15.95 6.27 5.37
C VAL A 174 -16.15 7.20 6.56
N GLY A 175 -17.40 7.33 6.99
CA GLY A 175 -17.81 8.08 8.17
C GLY A 175 -18.33 7.13 9.23
N ILE A 176 -17.78 7.19 10.43
CA ILE A 176 -18.14 6.29 11.53
C ILE A 176 -18.65 7.12 12.70
N LEU A 177 -19.84 6.79 13.19
CA LEU A 177 -20.44 7.39 14.38
C LEU A 177 -20.36 6.41 15.56
N PRO A 178 -19.37 6.55 16.46
CA PRO A 178 -19.34 5.78 17.70
C PRO A 178 -20.60 6.04 18.53
N SER A 179 -21.15 5.03 19.20
CA SER A 179 -22.35 5.18 20.04
C SER A 179 -22.15 6.16 21.22
N SER A 180 -20.90 6.45 21.56
CA SER A 180 -20.52 7.40 22.61
C SER A 180 -20.30 8.83 22.12
N SER A 181 -20.46 9.09 20.82
CA SER A 181 -20.14 10.37 20.17
C SER A 181 -21.34 10.92 19.39
N GLU A 182 -21.43 12.25 19.31
CA GLU A 182 -22.35 12.94 18.39
C GLU A 182 -21.69 13.28 17.04
N LYS A 183 -20.38 13.02 16.92
CA LYS A 183 -19.56 13.37 15.75
C LYS A 183 -19.11 12.13 15.01
N TYR A 184 -19.23 12.19 13.68
CA TYR A 184 -18.60 11.24 12.77
C TYR A 184 -17.10 11.47 12.72
N LEU A 185 -16.37 10.36 12.71
CA LEU A 185 -14.97 10.27 12.35
C LEU A 185 -14.89 9.93 10.86
N TRP A 186 -14.10 10.68 10.09
CA TRP A 186 -14.05 10.59 8.64
C TRP A 186 -12.67 10.21 8.15
N TYR A 187 -12.60 9.19 7.29
CA TYR A 187 -11.34 8.67 6.76
C TYR A 187 -11.40 8.48 5.24
N PRO A 188 -10.35 8.89 4.50
CA PRO A 188 -10.27 8.63 3.07
C PRO A 188 -9.98 7.15 2.83
N ILE A 189 -10.74 6.54 1.92
CA ILE A 189 -10.64 5.11 1.61
C ILE A 189 -10.56 4.86 0.09
N THR A 190 -10.05 3.69 -0.24
CA THR A 190 -10.01 3.18 -1.61
C THR A 190 -11.30 2.47 -1.99
N GLY A 191 -11.47 2.17 -3.28
CA GLY A 191 -12.58 1.34 -3.77
C GLY A 191 -12.52 -0.09 -3.25
N THR A 192 -11.32 -0.63 -3.04
CA THR A 192 -11.09 -1.92 -2.40
C THR A 192 -11.60 -1.90 -0.96
N ALA A 193 -11.18 -0.92 -0.16
CA ALA A 193 -11.65 -0.75 1.22
C ALA A 193 -13.19 -0.58 1.28
N ARG A 194 -13.79 0.20 0.36
CA ARG A 194 -15.25 0.30 0.23
C ARG A 194 -15.91 -1.06 -0.01
N SER A 195 -15.37 -1.86 -0.93
CA SER A 195 -15.91 -3.19 -1.24
C SER A 195 -15.81 -4.15 -0.06
N MET A 196 -14.71 -4.05 0.71
CA MET A 196 -14.55 -4.77 1.97
C MET A 196 -15.62 -4.39 2.98
N VAL A 197 -15.89 -3.10 3.19
CA VAL A 197 -16.96 -2.67 4.11
C VAL A 197 -18.31 -3.32 3.74
N TYR A 198 -18.67 -3.36 2.46
CA TYR A 198 -19.90 -4.03 2.03
C TYR A 198 -19.92 -5.54 2.30
N GLY A 199 -18.79 -6.22 2.07
CA GLY A 199 -18.71 -7.66 2.26
C GLY A 199 -18.77 -8.08 3.73
N TRP A 200 -18.32 -7.19 4.63
CA TRP A 200 -17.99 -7.58 6.00
C TRP A 200 -18.86 -6.91 7.07
N ILE A 201 -19.73 -5.97 6.72
CA ILE A 201 -20.51 -5.15 7.67
C ILE A 201 -21.33 -5.92 8.73
N GLU A 202 -21.71 -7.16 8.43
CA GLU A 202 -22.48 -8.03 9.35
C GLU A 202 -21.61 -8.68 10.44
N HIS A 203 -20.28 -8.62 10.31
CA HIS A 203 -19.35 -9.11 11.33
C HIS A 203 -19.31 -8.16 12.52
N ARG A 204 -18.99 -8.71 13.69
CA ARG A 204 -18.85 -7.95 14.93
C ARG A 204 -17.65 -7.01 14.90
N TYR A 205 -16.57 -7.45 14.27
CA TYR A 205 -15.35 -6.66 14.12
C TYR A 205 -15.03 -6.43 12.65
N LEU A 206 -14.58 -5.22 12.33
CA LEU A 206 -14.14 -4.83 10.98
C LEU A 206 -12.74 -4.25 11.04
N VAL A 207 -11.96 -4.53 10.01
CA VAL A 207 -10.66 -3.88 9.75
C VAL A 207 -10.78 -3.08 8.46
N ILE A 208 -10.48 -1.78 8.51
CA ILE A 208 -10.53 -0.89 7.34
C ILE A 208 -9.20 -0.14 7.19
N PRO A 209 -8.36 -0.47 6.18
CA PRO A 209 -7.21 0.35 5.83
C PRO A 209 -7.66 1.65 5.16
N CYS A 210 -7.07 2.76 5.59
CA CYS A 210 -7.38 4.12 5.14
C CYS A 210 -6.13 4.77 4.52
N MET A 211 -6.35 5.75 3.65
CA MET A 211 -5.28 6.37 2.85
C MET A 211 -4.42 7.38 3.61
N ASN A 212 -4.82 7.76 4.83
CA ASN A 212 -4.14 8.73 5.68
C ASN A 212 -3.30 8.06 6.78
N ASN A 213 -2.61 6.97 6.44
CA ASN A 213 -1.80 6.17 7.36
C ASN A 213 -2.57 5.62 8.57
N LYS A 214 -3.86 5.30 8.43
CA LYS A 214 -4.65 4.69 9.49
C LYS A 214 -5.20 3.35 9.06
N VAL A 215 -5.18 2.37 9.95
CA VAL A 215 -6.07 1.20 9.89
C VAL A 215 -7.05 1.31 11.05
N LEU A 216 -8.32 1.01 10.78
CA LEU A 216 -9.37 1.06 11.77
C LEU A 216 -9.71 -0.36 12.19
N TRP A 217 -9.61 -0.66 13.47
CA TRP A 217 -10.30 -1.80 14.08
C TRP A 217 -11.61 -1.28 14.67
N ILE A 218 -12.74 -1.88 14.27
CA ILE A 218 -14.07 -1.36 14.63
C ILE A 218 -14.88 -2.48 15.27
N ASN A 219 -15.45 -2.21 16.45
CA ASN A 219 -16.47 -3.04 17.06
C ASN A 219 -17.86 -2.51 16.68
N THR A 220 -18.52 -3.19 15.75
CA THR A 220 -19.80 -2.75 15.16
C THR A 220 -20.94 -2.69 16.19
N LYS A 221 -20.81 -3.40 17.31
CA LYS A 221 -21.77 -3.33 18.42
C LYS A 221 -21.76 -1.96 19.12
N ASN A 222 -20.64 -1.24 19.08
CA ASN A 222 -20.42 0.02 19.77
C ASN A 222 -20.41 1.23 18.80
N VAL A 223 -20.93 1.03 17.58
CA VAL A 223 -21.04 2.03 16.53
C VAL A 223 -22.49 2.14 16.10
N ASP A 224 -23.03 3.37 16.11
CA ASP A 224 -24.43 3.63 15.75
C ASP A 224 -24.63 3.65 14.24
N ARG A 225 -23.61 4.12 13.49
CA ARG A 225 -23.73 4.27 12.04
C ARG A 225 -22.38 4.27 11.33
N ILE A 226 -22.34 3.61 10.16
CA ILE A 226 -21.27 3.72 9.18
C ILE A 226 -21.86 4.29 7.88
N ILE A 227 -21.18 5.27 7.29
CA ILE A 227 -21.57 5.96 6.06
C ILE A 227 -20.43 5.86 5.05
N LEU A 228 -20.76 5.64 3.78
CA LEU A 228 -19.81 5.70 2.68
C LEU A 228 -20.20 6.88 1.78
N LEU A 229 -19.26 7.80 1.55
CA LEU A 229 -19.46 8.98 0.71
C LEU A 229 -18.52 8.92 -0.50
N ASP A 230 -19.07 8.92 -1.71
CA ASP A 230 -18.28 8.98 -2.94
C ASP A 230 -17.74 10.41 -3.15
N ASP A 231 -16.50 10.55 -3.63
CA ASP A 231 -15.87 11.86 -3.98
C ASP A 231 -16.71 12.68 -4.98
N ALA A 232 -17.56 12.03 -5.78
CA ALA A 232 -18.46 12.71 -6.71
C ALA A 232 -19.70 13.35 -6.04
N CYS A 233 -19.91 13.13 -4.74
CA CYS A 233 -21.06 13.62 -3.99
C CYS A 233 -20.75 14.89 -3.20
N ASP A 234 -21.79 15.70 -2.96
CA ASP A 234 -21.70 16.83 -2.04
C ASP A 234 -21.56 16.36 -0.59
N ALA A 235 -20.98 17.22 0.24
CA ALA A 235 -20.83 17.00 1.68
C ALA A 235 -22.17 16.72 2.36
N PRO A 236 -22.28 15.69 3.22
CA PRO A 236 -23.51 15.36 3.92
C PRO A 236 -23.82 16.39 5.01
N GLU A 237 -24.90 17.16 4.84
CA GLU A 237 -25.33 18.24 5.76
C GLU A 237 -25.48 17.78 7.23
N ALA A 238 -25.82 16.51 7.47
CA ALA A 238 -26.13 15.98 8.80
C ALA A 238 -24.93 15.35 9.55
N CYS A 239 -23.72 15.36 8.98
CA CYS A 239 -22.62 14.50 9.45
C CYS A 239 -21.30 15.23 9.73
N ASN A 240 -21.38 16.47 10.26
CA ASN A 240 -20.22 17.26 10.71
C ASN A 240 -19.03 17.29 9.74
N TRP A 241 -19.30 17.36 8.43
CA TRP A 241 -18.30 17.40 7.35
C TRP A 241 -17.56 18.74 7.23
N ASP A 242 -17.97 19.77 7.98
CA ASP A 242 -17.44 21.14 7.88
C ASP A 242 -15.99 21.30 8.38
N GLN A 243 -15.39 20.24 8.92
CA GLN A 243 -14.00 20.20 9.37
C GLN A 243 -13.04 19.90 8.20
N PRO A 244 -11.74 20.25 8.28
CA PRO A 244 -10.78 19.82 7.27
C PRO A 244 -10.66 18.29 7.29
N VAL A 245 -11.37 17.62 6.38
CA VAL A 245 -11.30 16.17 6.15
C VAL A 245 -10.12 15.87 5.23
N ASP A 246 -9.35 14.83 5.56
CA ASP A 246 -8.26 14.34 4.71
C ASP A 246 -8.81 13.68 3.43
N TYR A 247 -8.20 13.94 2.28
CA TYR A 247 -8.60 13.39 0.97
C TYR A 247 -7.60 12.35 0.42
N GLY A 248 -6.74 11.80 1.27
CA GLY A 248 -5.74 10.79 0.93
C GLY A 248 -4.67 11.32 -0.01
N GLU A 249 -4.24 12.58 0.17
CA GLU A 249 -3.30 13.26 -0.73
C GLU A 249 -1.84 12.93 -0.45
N THR A 250 -1.53 12.41 0.73
CA THR A 250 -0.17 12.07 1.15
C THR A 250 0.15 10.64 0.74
N PRO A 251 1.17 10.41 -0.13
CA PRO A 251 1.63 9.06 -0.45
C PRO A 251 2.15 8.30 0.78
N SER A 252 1.91 6.99 0.85
CA SER A 252 2.33 6.15 1.98
C SER A 252 3.82 6.28 2.30
N VAL A 253 4.68 6.42 1.28
CA VAL A 253 6.14 6.58 1.46
C VAL A 253 6.53 7.79 2.32
N VAL A 254 5.69 8.81 2.42
CA VAL A 254 5.95 9.96 3.31
C VAL A 254 5.94 9.49 4.77
N TYR A 255 4.96 8.68 5.16
CA TYR A 255 4.88 8.12 6.50
C TYR A 255 6.00 7.10 6.75
N GLU A 256 6.31 6.24 5.77
CA GLU A 256 7.41 5.26 5.82
C GLU A 256 8.79 5.90 6.01
N SER A 257 8.96 7.15 5.58
CA SER A 257 10.25 7.86 5.61
C SER A 257 10.35 8.86 6.76
N LEU A 258 9.25 9.08 7.50
CA LEU A 258 9.16 10.18 8.46
C LEU A 258 10.09 9.96 9.66
N ARG A 259 10.11 8.75 10.21
CA ARG A 259 10.96 8.38 11.35
C ARG A 259 12.44 8.56 11.02
N ASP A 260 12.90 7.95 9.93
CA ASP A 260 14.29 8.10 9.45
C ASP A 260 14.67 9.57 9.29
N TYR A 261 13.81 10.37 8.66
CA TYR A 261 14.05 11.80 8.46
C TYR A 261 14.18 12.57 9.78
N ILE A 262 13.28 12.31 10.73
CA ILE A 262 13.26 13.00 12.03
C ILE A 262 14.45 12.60 12.89
N ASP A 263 14.83 11.32 12.91
CA ASP A 263 15.99 10.83 13.68
C ASP A 263 17.29 11.56 13.27
N TYR A 264 17.50 11.76 11.96
CA TYR A 264 18.63 12.54 11.46
C TYR A 264 18.48 14.05 11.73
N SER A 265 17.28 14.59 11.56
CA SER A 265 16.99 16.01 11.83
C SER A 265 17.27 16.37 13.29
N ASP A 266 16.82 15.56 14.23
CA ASP A 266 16.95 15.78 15.67
C ASP A 266 18.38 15.58 16.18
N SER A 267 19.12 14.64 15.58
CA SER A 267 20.55 14.45 15.87
C SER A 267 21.44 15.55 15.25
N GLY A 268 20.91 16.34 14.32
CA GLY A 268 21.66 17.36 13.57
C GLY A 268 22.61 16.76 12.53
N GLU A 269 22.45 15.47 12.22
CA GLU A 269 23.23 14.76 11.21
C GLU A 269 22.61 14.95 9.82
N LYS A 270 23.43 14.83 8.77
CA LYS A 270 22.93 14.85 7.40
C LYS A 270 22.36 13.48 7.06
N VAL A 271 21.12 13.43 6.58
CA VAL A 271 20.51 12.20 6.05
C VAL A 271 21.38 11.63 4.92
N PRO A 272 21.75 10.33 4.97
CA PRO A 272 22.48 9.68 3.87
C PRO A 272 21.64 9.58 2.60
N GLU A 273 22.26 9.82 1.44
CA GLU A 273 21.58 9.87 0.13
C GLU A 273 21.04 8.50 -0.33
N ASP A 274 21.64 7.42 0.17
CA ASP A 274 21.20 6.05 -0.04
C ASP A 274 19.99 5.68 0.82
N VAL A 275 19.65 6.47 1.84
CA VAL A 275 18.49 6.27 2.73
C VAL A 275 17.31 7.15 2.31
N ILE A 276 17.52 8.46 2.15
CA ILE A 276 16.54 9.42 1.64
C ILE A 276 17.26 10.36 0.67
N SER A 277 16.74 10.47 -0.55
CA SER A 277 17.29 11.38 -1.55
C SER A 277 17.15 12.84 -1.11
N GLN A 278 17.97 13.72 -1.67
CA GLN A 278 17.81 15.16 -1.47
C GLN A 278 16.40 15.64 -1.88
N ASN A 279 15.86 15.13 -2.99
CA ASN A 279 14.53 15.50 -3.48
C ASN A 279 13.46 15.16 -2.45
N LEU A 280 13.47 13.93 -1.91
CA LEU A 280 12.50 13.51 -0.90
C LEU A 280 12.69 14.24 0.43
N CYS A 281 13.93 14.56 0.82
CA CYS A 281 14.20 15.42 1.99
C CYS A 281 13.50 16.78 1.87
N GLU A 282 13.55 17.44 0.71
CA GLU A 282 12.89 18.74 0.49
C GLU A 282 11.36 18.65 0.62
N PHE A 283 10.77 17.52 0.19
CA PHE A 283 9.34 17.25 0.37
C PHE A 283 8.99 16.97 1.84
N LEU A 284 9.79 16.18 2.54
CA LEU A 284 9.59 15.87 3.97
C LEU A 284 9.72 17.13 4.82
N ASP A 285 10.72 17.98 4.55
CA ASP A 285 10.87 19.29 5.21
C ASP A 285 9.62 20.16 5.02
N SER A 286 9.08 20.19 3.79
CA SER A 286 7.83 20.92 3.51
C SER A 286 6.62 20.32 4.21
N TYR A 287 6.53 18.99 4.29
CA TYR A 287 5.47 18.26 4.97
C TYR A 287 5.50 18.54 6.48
N VAL A 288 6.67 18.42 7.11
CA VAL A 288 6.87 18.71 8.53
C VAL A 288 6.52 20.17 8.83
N LYS A 289 7.06 21.13 8.07
CA LYS A 289 6.77 22.57 8.24
C LYS A 289 5.30 22.93 8.11
N LYS A 290 4.58 22.33 7.16
CA LYS A 290 3.13 22.54 7.00
C LYS A 290 2.35 22.07 8.23
N ASN A 291 2.88 21.07 8.93
CA ASN A 291 2.26 20.42 10.07
C ASN A 291 2.90 20.80 11.42
N GLU A 292 3.91 21.70 11.48
CA GLU A 292 4.56 22.17 12.73
C GLU A 292 3.59 22.71 13.80
N GLY A 293 2.35 23.02 13.43
CA GLY A 293 1.27 23.39 14.37
C GLY A 293 0.64 22.22 15.15
N THR A 294 0.96 20.96 14.85
CA THR A 294 0.32 19.76 15.46
C THR A 294 1.08 19.15 16.65
N GLY A 295 2.29 19.64 16.96
CA GLY A 295 3.18 19.04 17.96
C GLY A 295 4.32 18.26 17.29
N ASP A 296 4.86 17.25 17.98
CA ASP A 296 5.74 16.27 17.34
C ASP A 296 4.93 15.48 16.30
N ILE A 297 5.16 15.79 15.02
CA ILE A 297 4.44 15.18 13.91
C ILE A 297 4.59 13.66 13.91
N LEU A 298 5.78 13.14 14.25
CA LEU A 298 6.02 11.70 14.33
C LEU A 298 5.12 11.08 15.38
N SER A 299 5.11 11.67 16.57
CA SER A 299 4.23 11.27 17.66
C SER A 299 2.77 11.24 17.21
N SER A 300 2.30 12.25 16.47
CA SER A 300 0.90 12.29 15.99
C SER A 300 0.57 11.24 14.92
N GLU A 301 1.50 10.99 13.99
CA GLU A 301 1.29 10.05 12.88
C GLU A 301 1.33 8.59 13.36
N GLU A 302 2.22 8.30 14.30
CA GLU A 302 2.43 6.97 14.89
C GLU A 302 1.54 6.70 16.12
N ALA A 303 0.73 7.67 16.54
CA ALA A 303 -0.20 7.48 17.64
C ALA A 303 -1.30 6.47 17.30
N ALA A 304 -1.52 5.54 18.22
CA ALA A 304 -2.71 4.72 18.29
C ALA A 304 -3.79 5.42 19.13
N VAL A 305 -5.04 5.48 18.66
CA VAL A 305 -6.14 6.16 19.35
C VAL A 305 -7.28 5.20 19.62
N PHE A 306 -7.63 5.04 20.90
CA PHE A 306 -8.68 4.13 21.37
C PHE A 306 -9.92 4.93 21.74
N TYR A 307 -11.02 4.67 21.04
CA TYR A 307 -12.34 5.24 21.31
C TYR A 307 -13.18 4.23 22.09
N TYR A 308 -13.37 4.45 23.39
CA TYR A 308 -14.16 3.56 24.23
C TYR A 308 -15.66 3.82 24.11
N ALA A 309 -16.46 2.78 24.32
CA ALA A 309 -17.92 2.83 24.32
C ALA A 309 -18.48 3.75 25.42
N GLY A 310 -17.68 4.04 26.46
CA GLY A 310 -18.01 5.02 27.50
C GLY A 310 -17.72 6.48 27.13
N GLY A 311 -17.20 6.76 25.92
CA GLY A 311 -16.84 8.10 25.46
C GLY A 311 -15.43 8.55 25.86
N LYS A 312 -14.70 7.72 26.59
CA LYS A 312 -13.27 7.95 26.87
C LYS A 312 -12.48 7.78 25.57
N ILE A 313 -11.51 8.68 25.35
CA ILE A 313 -10.52 8.57 24.27
C ILE A 313 -9.15 8.46 24.94
N GLU A 314 -8.36 7.49 24.53
CA GLU A 314 -6.97 7.32 24.96
C GLU A 314 -6.04 7.28 23.75
N GLN A 315 -4.83 7.78 23.95
CA GLN A 315 -3.78 7.77 22.95
C GLN A 315 -2.59 6.98 23.49
N HIS A 316 -2.01 6.15 22.64
CA HIS A 316 -0.94 5.22 22.94
C HIS A 316 0.17 5.36 21.89
N HIS A 317 1.42 5.12 22.30
CA HIS A 317 2.60 5.13 21.45
C HIS A 317 3.21 3.74 21.52
N ILE A 318 2.61 2.83 20.76
CA ILE A 318 2.83 1.40 20.84
C ILE A 318 4.20 1.05 20.25
N ASP A 319 4.99 0.29 21.00
CA ASP A 319 6.24 -0.28 20.52
C ASP A 319 5.95 -1.62 19.82
N PHE A 320 5.83 -1.58 18.49
CA PHE A 320 5.58 -2.76 17.66
C PHE A 320 6.77 -3.73 17.56
N ASP A 321 7.94 -3.38 18.12
CA ASP A 321 9.06 -4.31 18.27
C ASP A 321 8.96 -5.21 19.51
N GLN A 322 8.01 -4.92 20.42
CA GLN A 322 7.70 -5.74 21.58
C GLN A 322 6.51 -6.68 21.31
N GLU A 323 6.28 -7.64 22.21
CA GLU A 323 5.13 -8.53 22.14
C GLU A 323 3.81 -7.73 22.22
N GLN A 324 2.95 -7.93 21.22
CA GLN A 324 1.63 -7.32 21.14
C GLN A 324 0.68 -8.24 20.36
N SER A 325 -0.62 -8.10 20.62
CA SER A 325 -1.68 -8.93 20.01
C SER A 325 -2.44 -8.24 18.87
N LEU A 326 -2.16 -6.95 18.63
CA LEU A 326 -2.85 -6.11 17.65
C LEU A 326 -2.58 -6.55 16.21
N SER A 327 -1.34 -6.87 15.84
CA SER A 327 -0.99 -7.38 14.49
C SER A 327 -1.78 -8.63 14.15
N LEU A 328 -1.74 -9.63 15.03
CA LEU A 328 -2.46 -10.88 14.89
C LEU A 328 -3.97 -10.68 14.87
N GLU A 329 -4.51 -9.86 15.78
CA GLU A 329 -5.94 -9.56 15.81
C GLU A 329 -6.38 -8.90 14.48
N ILE A 330 -5.62 -7.92 14.00
CA ILE A 330 -5.88 -7.21 12.76
C ILE A 330 -5.83 -8.19 11.58
N SER A 331 -4.80 -9.03 11.48
CA SER A 331 -4.64 -9.96 10.37
C SER A 331 -5.75 -11.03 10.35
N LEU A 332 -6.10 -11.58 11.51
CA LEU A 332 -7.19 -12.56 11.64
C LEU A 332 -8.54 -11.98 11.19
N ILE A 333 -8.88 -10.79 11.68
CA ILE A 333 -10.14 -10.15 11.29
C ILE A 333 -10.10 -9.73 9.83
N TYR A 334 -8.96 -9.30 9.31
CA TYR A 334 -8.83 -8.87 7.92
C TYR A 334 -8.96 -10.04 6.92
N GLU A 335 -8.44 -11.22 7.25
CA GLU A 335 -8.42 -12.39 6.38
C GLU A 335 -9.63 -13.31 6.53
N PHE A 336 -10.10 -13.52 7.77
CA PHE A 336 -11.06 -14.58 8.10
C PHE A 336 -12.33 -14.07 8.77
N GLY A 337 -12.33 -12.83 9.23
CA GLY A 337 -13.46 -12.22 9.95
C GLY A 337 -13.33 -12.37 11.43
N ASP A 338 -14.35 -11.92 12.14
CA ASP A 338 -14.43 -12.00 13.58
C ASP A 338 -14.56 -13.44 14.10
N GLU A 339 -14.82 -14.42 13.24
CA GLU A 339 -14.91 -15.85 13.61
C GLU A 339 -13.58 -16.41 14.14
N ALA A 340 -12.44 -15.85 13.72
CA ALA A 340 -11.11 -16.25 14.19
C ALA A 340 -10.63 -15.46 15.42
N SER A 341 -11.39 -14.44 15.84
CA SER A 341 -11.03 -13.53 16.93
C SER A 341 -11.69 -13.96 18.25
N ASP A 342 -11.02 -14.88 18.96
CA ASP A 342 -11.54 -15.47 20.21
C ASP A 342 -11.04 -14.76 21.48
N GLU A 343 -9.95 -14.01 21.39
CA GLU A 343 -9.39 -13.34 22.57
C GLU A 343 -10.33 -12.26 23.09
N ARG A 344 -10.29 -11.98 24.40
CA ARG A 344 -11.12 -10.92 24.99
C ARG A 344 -10.36 -9.61 25.15
N PHE A 345 -9.06 -9.71 25.42
CA PHE A 345 -8.20 -8.57 25.69
C PHE A 345 -7.20 -8.42 24.55
N LEU A 346 -6.94 -7.17 24.18
CA LEU A 346 -5.79 -6.79 23.39
C LEU A 346 -4.66 -6.42 24.34
N PHE A 347 -3.52 -7.04 24.17
CA PHE A 347 -2.27 -6.73 24.84
C PHE A 347 -1.33 -5.95 23.91
N PHE A 348 -0.65 -4.94 24.46
CA PHE A 348 0.42 -4.20 23.81
C PHE A 348 1.28 -3.46 24.83
N GLN A 349 2.51 -3.09 24.44
CA GLN A 349 3.42 -2.27 25.24
C GLN A 349 3.65 -0.91 24.56
N ASP A 350 3.63 0.17 25.34
CA ASP A 350 4.01 1.51 24.88
C ASP A 350 5.55 1.70 24.93
N TYR A 351 6.09 2.66 24.17
CA TYR A 351 7.53 3.00 24.17
C TYR A 351 8.10 3.37 25.55
N ASP A 352 7.26 3.79 26.49
CA ASP A 352 7.67 4.07 27.88
C ASP A 352 7.75 2.81 28.78
N GLY A 353 7.46 1.64 28.21
CA GLY A 353 7.45 0.35 28.88
C GLY A 353 6.11 -0.02 29.54
N THR A 354 5.08 0.81 29.42
CA THR A 354 3.76 0.52 30.00
C THR A 354 3.11 -0.65 29.28
N GLU A 355 2.80 -1.71 30.04
CA GLU A 355 2.03 -2.86 29.57
C GLU A 355 0.52 -2.59 29.69
N ASN A 356 -0.19 -2.69 28.58
CA ASN A 356 -1.60 -2.37 28.48
C ASN A 356 -2.43 -3.60 28.12
N PHE A 357 -3.62 -3.72 28.73
CA PHE A 357 -4.59 -4.76 28.43
C PHE A 357 -5.97 -4.12 28.22
N SER A 358 -6.44 -4.08 26.98
CA SER A 358 -7.71 -3.43 26.62
C SER A 358 -8.79 -4.47 26.31
N ASN A 359 -9.93 -4.39 26.99
CA ASN A 359 -11.06 -5.29 26.74
C ASN A 359 -11.81 -4.86 25.46
N LYS A 360 -11.76 -5.69 24.42
CA LYS A 360 -12.37 -5.45 23.10
C LYS A 360 -13.86 -5.11 23.17
N ASP A 361 -14.58 -5.70 24.14
CA ASP A 361 -16.01 -5.46 24.33
C ASP A 361 -16.34 -3.98 24.62
N ASN A 362 -15.40 -3.26 25.24
CA ASN A 362 -15.58 -1.88 25.69
C ASN A 362 -14.99 -0.86 24.72
N VAL A 363 -14.30 -1.31 23.68
CA VAL A 363 -13.73 -0.45 22.64
C VAL A 363 -14.71 -0.34 21.49
N SER A 364 -14.86 0.86 20.94
CA SER A 364 -15.68 1.14 19.76
C SER A 364 -14.82 1.10 18.50
N ILE A 365 -13.72 1.86 18.53
CA ILE A 365 -12.79 2.00 17.41
C ILE A 365 -11.37 2.06 17.98
N ILE A 366 -10.42 1.45 17.29
CA ILE A 366 -8.99 1.70 17.44
C ILE A 366 -8.49 2.23 16.11
N GLU A 367 -7.91 3.42 16.12
CA GLU A 367 -7.10 3.92 15.02
C GLU A 367 -5.65 3.49 15.28
N LEU A 368 -5.07 2.72 14.37
CA LEU A 368 -3.66 2.33 14.43
C LEU A 368 -2.91 2.94 13.23
N PRO A 369 -1.63 3.31 13.38
CA PRO A 369 -0.81 3.71 12.25
C PRO A 369 -0.67 2.54 11.26
N LEU A 370 -1.17 2.74 10.03
CA LEU A 370 -1.23 1.71 8.98
C LEU A 370 0.16 1.14 8.69
N PHE A 371 1.15 2.01 8.53
CA PHE A 371 2.52 1.60 8.22
C PHE A 371 3.10 0.67 9.31
N ASN A 372 3.06 1.09 10.58
CA ASN A 372 3.65 0.31 11.67
C ASN A 372 2.93 -1.03 11.88
N ILE A 373 1.60 -1.07 11.74
CA ILE A 373 0.87 -2.34 11.85
C ILE A 373 1.18 -3.29 10.69
N GLU A 374 1.37 -2.76 9.48
CA GLU A 374 1.70 -3.57 8.30
C GLU A 374 3.12 -4.14 8.41
N GLU A 375 4.09 -3.32 8.85
CA GLU A 375 5.44 -3.81 9.15
C GLU A 375 5.43 -4.92 10.20
N ALA A 376 4.66 -4.77 11.28
CA ALA A 376 4.54 -5.78 12.32
C ALA A 376 3.96 -7.11 11.77
N ILE A 377 2.87 -7.04 11.01
CA ILE A 377 2.26 -8.23 10.40
C ILE A 377 3.23 -8.91 9.41
N CYS A 378 3.87 -8.14 8.54
CA CYS A 378 4.82 -8.69 7.58
C CYS A 378 6.02 -9.35 8.27
N LYS A 379 6.56 -8.72 9.33
CA LYS A 379 7.67 -9.27 10.12
C LYS A 379 7.29 -10.62 10.74
N GLU A 380 6.12 -10.71 11.37
CA GLU A 380 5.61 -11.96 11.94
C GLU A 380 5.47 -13.07 10.89
N GLN A 381 4.90 -12.76 9.72
CA GLN A 381 4.77 -13.72 8.61
C GLN A 381 6.12 -14.16 8.04
N GLU A 382 7.08 -13.25 7.95
CA GLU A 382 8.45 -13.55 7.49
C GLU A 382 9.19 -14.45 8.49
N GLU A 383 8.99 -14.23 9.79
CA GLU A 383 9.53 -15.08 10.87
C GLU A 383 8.90 -16.49 10.83
N GLU A 384 7.58 -16.61 10.68
CA GLU A 384 6.89 -17.91 10.55
C GLU A 384 7.34 -18.72 9.32
N LEU A 385 7.68 -18.06 8.21
CA LEU A 385 8.19 -18.72 7.00
C LEU A 385 9.65 -19.17 7.13
N ALA A 386 10.39 -18.64 8.10
CA ALA A 386 11.79 -18.98 8.35
C ALA A 386 11.97 -20.18 9.30
N GLU A 387 10.94 -20.50 10.10
CA GLU A 387 10.86 -21.68 10.97
C GLU A 387 10.46 -22.96 10.22
#